data_AF-A0A919Z7H2-F1
#
_entry.id   AF-A0A919Z7H2-F1
#
_cell.length_a   1.000
_cell.length_b   1.000
_cell.length_c   1.000
_cell.angle_alpha   90.00
_cell.angle_beta   90.00
_cell.angle_gamma   90.00
#
_symmetry.space_group_name_H-M   'P 1'
#
loop_
_entity.id
_entity.type
_entity.pdbx_description
1 polymer ?
#
loop_
_entity_poly.entity_id
_entity_poly.type
_entity_poly.pdbx_seq_one_letter_code
_entity_poly.pdbx_strand_id
1 'polypeptide(L)'
;MKNATKILSAVLILLLLFNVYQLIKCSTSPYDQNSIDQNYKVEIGRISGGIEDVNDIDYTGYLLAIEHASKASALSQLTSYHKKSPDTTSRVSEINVMLRDLHNNKKAPKNKEELLNLIQKFSSDPTDQKILNEIFVLLQESLNS
;
A
#
# COMPACT_ATOMS: atom_id res chain seq x y z
N MET A 1 38.86 -1.07 -44.61
CA MET A 1 38.82 -0.84 -43.14
C MET A 1 38.05 0.42 -42.73
N LYS A 2 38.35 1.63 -43.26
CA LYS A 2 37.67 2.89 -42.86
C LYS A 2 36.13 2.90 -43.03
N ASN A 3 35.59 2.19 -44.02
CA ASN A 3 34.14 2.12 -44.24
C ASN A 3 33.46 1.16 -43.26
N ALA A 4 34.14 0.07 -42.90
CA ALA A 4 33.63 -0.90 -41.93
C ALA A 4 33.55 -0.28 -40.53
N THR A 5 34.53 0.52 -40.12
CA THR A 5 34.47 1.24 -38.84
C THR A 5 33.36 2.29 -38.82
N LYS A 6 33.13 3.03 -39.91
CA LYS A 6 32.00 3.98 -39.99
C LYS A 6 30.64 3.30 -39.87
N ILE A 7 30.46 2.15 -40.54
CA ILE A 7 29.23 1.34 -40.45
C ILE A 7 29.05 0.82 -39.03
N LEU A 8 30.12 0.30 -38.41
CA LEU A 8 30.08 -0.20 -37.04
C LEU A 8 29.70 0.91 -36.04
N SER A 9 30.28 2.10 -36.19
CA SER A 9 29.94 3.26 -35.36
C SER A 9 28.50 3.71 -35.55
N ALA A 10 27.99 3.72 -36.78
CA ALA A 10 26.59 4.06 -37.06
C ALA A 10 25.63 3.05 -36.41
N VAL A 11 25.91 1.76 -36.52
CA VAL A 11 25.11 0.70 -35.87
C VAL A 11 25.14 0.84 -34.35
N LEU A 12 26.31 1.12 -33.77
CA LEU A 12 26.45 1.33 -32.33
C LEU A 12 25.61 2.51 -31.82
N ILE A 13 25.63 3.63 -32.54
CA ILE A 13 24.82 4.82 -32.21
C ILE A 13 23.33 4.47 -32.28
N LEU A 14 22.91 3.73 -33.29
CA LEU A 14 21.50 3.34 -33.48
C LEU A 14 21.03 2.40 -32.35
N LEU A 15 21.88 1.46 -31.92
CA LEU A 15 21.62 0.59 -30.78
C LEU A 15 21.56 1.37 -29.45
N LEU A 16 22.42 2.37 -29.27
CA LEU A 16 22.38 3.25 -28.09
C LEU A 16 21.08 4.05 -28.04
N LEU A 17 20.67 4.66 -29.16
CA LEU A 17 19.41 5.39 -29.25
C LEU A 17 18.19 4.50 -28.97
N PHE A 18 18.20 3.27 -29.49
CA PHE A 18 17.14 2.29 -29.22
C PHE A 18 17.08 1.90 -27.74
N ASN A 19 18.23 1.70 -27.08
CA ASN A 19 18.28 1.41 -25.64
C ASN A 19 17.78 2.59 -24.81
N VAL A 20 18.19 3.83 -25.15
CA VAL A 20 17.68 5.04 -24.48
C VAL A 20 16.17 5.18 -24.65
N TYR A 21 15.65 4.94 -25.86
CA TYR A 21 14.22 4.96 -26.14
C TYR A 21 13.46 3.91 -25.32
N GLN A 22 13.96 2.67 -25.26
CA GLN A 22 13.37 1.62 -24.43
C GLN A 22 13.40 1.98 -22.95
N LEU A 23 14.52 2.53 -22.46
CA LEU A 23 14.66 2.91 -21.06
C LEU A 23 13.66 4.01 -20.68
N ILE A 24 13.44 5.00 -21.55
CA ILE A 24 12.43 6.06 -21.34
C ILE A 24 11.01 5.46 -21.34
N LYS A 25 10.71 4.57 -22.29
CA LYS A 25 9.37 3.97 -22.46
C LYS A 25 9.03 2.96 -21.36
N CYS A 26 9.98 2.13 -20.93
CA CYS A 26 9.79 1.15 -19.86
C CYS A 26 9.77 1.81 -18.47
N SER A 27 10.47 2.93 -18.26
CA SER A 27 10.42 3.65 -16.98
C SER A 27 9.07 4.32 -16.69
N THR A 28 8.14 4.32 -17.64
CA THR A 28 6.89 5.08 -17.55
C THR A 28 5.66 4.30 -18.03
N SER A 29 5.55 3.00 -17.74
CA SER A 29 4.28 2.29 -17.99
C SER A 29 3.21 2.71 -16.96
N PRO A 30 2.18 3.47 -17.34
CA PRO A 30 1.10 3.82 -16.41
C PRO A 30 0.26 2.59 -16.02
N TYR A 31 0.36 1.50 -16.77
CA TYR A 31 -0.34 0.25 -16.49
C TYR A 31 0.16 -0.38 -15.18
N ASP A 32 1.47 -0.28 -14.91
CA ASP A 32 2.05 -0.78 -13.66
C ASP A 32 1.64 0.11 -12.47
N GLN A 33 1.62 1.42 -12.65
CA GLN A 33 1.22 2.34 -11.58
C GLN A 33 -0.24 2.16 -11.17
N ASN A 34 -1.16 2.04 -12.13
CA ASN A 34 -2.57 1.79 -11.84
C ASN A 34 -2.77 0.45 -11.13
N SER A 35 -2.04 -0.59 -11.53
CA SER A 35 -2.07 -1.89 -10.86
C SER A 35 -1.56 -1.80 -9.42
N ILE A 36 -0.45 -1.10 -9.19
CA ILE A 36 0.10 -0.84 -7.84
C ILE A 36 -0.91 -0.09 -6.98
N ASP A 37 -1.51 0.98 -7.50
CA ASP A 37 -2.49 1.80 -6.78
C ASP A 37 -3.75 0.99 -6.44
N GLN A 38 -4.25 0.18 -7.38
CA GLN A 38 -5.39 -0.71 -7.14
C GLN A 38 -5.07 -1.78 -6.11
N ASN A 39 -3.91 -2.44 -6.21
CA ASN A 39 -3.49 -3.43 -5.23
C ASN A 39 -3.37 -2.81 -3.84
N TYR A 40 -2.78 -1.61 -3.73
CA TYR A 40 -2.69 -0.89 -2.45
C TYR A 40 -4.08 -0.65 -1.83
N LYS A 41 -5.05 -0.16 -2.63
CA LYS A 41 -6.43 0.04 -2.17
C LYS A 41 -7.10 -1.27 -1.76
N VAL A 42 -6.97 -2.31 -2.56
CA VAL A 42 -7.54 -3.63 -2.27
C VAL A 42 -6.97 -4.19 -0.97
N GLU A 43 -5.66 -4.09 -0.77
CA GLU A 43 -5.03 -4.57 0.46
C GLU A 43 -5.50 -3.76 1.68
N ILE A 44 -5.64 -2.43 1.59
CA ILE A 44 -6.27 -1.63 2.68
C ILE A 44 -7.70 -2.12 2.94
N GLY A 45 -8.51 -2.31 1.90
CA GLY A 45 -9.89 -2.79 2.05
C GLY A 45 -9.97 -4.14 2.74
N ARG A 46 -9.06 -5.07 2.43
CA ARG A 46 -9.01 -6.41 3.03
C ARG A 46 -8.61 -6.40 4.52
N ILE A 47 -8.00 -5.33 5.03
CA ILE A 47 -7.79 -5.15 6.47
C ILE A 47 -9.14 -5.22 7.21
N SER A 48 -10.18 -4.57 6.66
CA SER A 48 -11.52 -4.61 7.25
C SER A 48 -12.09 -6.02 7.28
N GLY A 49 -11.89 -6.82 6.22
CA GLY A 49 -12.34 -8.23 6.20
C GLY A 49 -11.69 -9.07 7.31
N GLY A 50 -10.39 -8.90 7.56
CA GLY A 50 -9.75 -9.58 8.69
C GLY A 50 -10.28 -9.12 10.06
N ILE A 51 -10.56 -7.82 10.22
CA ILE A 51 -11.13 -7.27 11.47
C ILE A 51 -12.58 -7.76 11.68
N GLU A 52 -13.36 -7.96 10.62
CA GLU A 52 -14.75 -8.41 10.68
C GLU A 52 -14.88 -9.75 11.42
N ASP A 53 -13.95 -10.66 11.18
CA ASP A 53 -13.89 -12.01 11.79
C ASP A 53 -13.47 -11.99 13.27
N VAL A 54 -12.97 -10.87 13.79
CA VAL A 54 -12.57 -10.74 15.20
C VAL A 54 -13.79 -10.60 16.11
N ASN A 55 -13.79 -11.37 17.21
CA ASN A 55 -14.76 -11.30 18.29
C ASN A 55 -14.09 -11.55 19.66
N ASP A 56 -14.86 -11.52 20.74
CA ASP A 56 -14.33 -11.62 22.12
C ASP A 56 -13.67 -12.97 22.44
N ILE A 57 -13.87 -13.99 21.60
CA ILE A 57 -13.39 -15.35 21.80
C ILE A 57 -12.29 -15.69 20.79
N ASP A 58 -12.43 -15.22 19.54
CA ASP A 58 -11.55 -15.51 18.43
C ASP A 58 -10.91 -14.22 17.87
N TYR A 59 -9.57 -14.20 17.92
CA TYR A 59 -8.72 -13.10 17.50
C TYR A 59 -7.96 -13.40 16.21
N THR A 60 -8.18 -14.58 15.59
CA THR A 60 -7.44 -15.03 14.41
C THR A 60 -7.65 -14.13 13.19
N GLY A 61 -8.80 -13.44 13.10
CA GLY A 61 -9.06 -12.42 12.08
C GLY A 61 -8.00 -11.31 12.02
N TYR A 62 -7.37 -10.98 13.16
CA TYR A 62 -6.25 -10.03 13.16
C TYR A 62 -5.06 -10.50 12.35
N LEU A 63 -4.78 -11.81 12.26
CA LEU A 63 -3.67 -12.32 11.46
C LEU A 63 -3.86 -11.96 9.98
N LEU A 64 -5.09 -12.09 9.48
CA LEU A 64 -5.44 -11.70 8.12
C LEU A 64 -5.35 -10.18 7.94
N ALA A 65 -5.86 -9.41 8.89
CA ALA A 65 -5.78 -7.95 8.86
C ALA A 65 -4.32 -7.46 8.85
N ILE A 66 -3.45 -8.07 9.66
CA ILE A 66 -2.01 -7.81 9.76
C ILE A 66 -1.31 -8.13 8.44
N GLU A 67 -1.64 -9.25 7.81
CA GLU A 67 -1.07 -9.63 6.52
C GLU A 67 -1.36 -8.56 5.45
N HIS A 68 -2.62 -8.15 5.33
CA HIS A 68 -3.04 -7.14 4.37
C HIS A 68 -2.47 -5.75 4.69
N ALA A 69 -2.41 -5.36 5.96
CA ALA A 69 -1.76 -4.12 6.38
C ALA A 69 -0.26 -4.13 6.05
N SER A 70 0.42 -5.26 6.22
CA SER A 70 1.82 -5.42 5.85
C SER A 70 2.04 -5.30 4.33
N LYS A 71 1.16 -5.90 3.52
CA LYS A 71 1.21 -5.80 2.04
C LYS A 71 0.96 -4.37 1.57
N ALA A 72 -0.08 -3.71 2.10
CA ALA A 72 -0.36 -2.31 1.81
C ALA A 72 0.83 -1.42 2.19
N SER A 73 1.41 -1.62 3.38
CA SER A 73 2.60 -0.89 3.82
C SER A 73 3.78 -1.07 2.87
N ALA A 74 4.02 -2.28 2.34
CA ALA A 74 5.10 -2.54 1.39
C ALA A 74 4.87 -1.87 0.03
N LEU A 75 3.61 -1.75 -0.39
CA LEU A 75 3.24 -1.06 -1.63
C LEU A 75 3.28 0.47 -1.50
N SER A 76 3.13 1.01 -0.29
CA SER A 76 2.89 2.44 -0.03
C SER A 76 3.83 3.36 -0.81
N GLN A 77 5.16 3.15 -0.72
CA GLN A 77 6.19 3.96 -1.37
C GLN A 77 6.16 3.93 -2.91
N LEU A 78 5.56 2.88 -3.49
CA LEU A 78 5.47 2.69 -4.93
C LEU A 78 4.19 3.29 -5.53
N THR A 79 3.23 3.68 -4.70
CA THR A 79 1.95 4.24 -5.15
C THR A 79 2.08 5.66 -5.69
N SER A 80 1.14 6.06 -6.54
CA SER A 80 1.01 7.47 -6.94
C SER A 80 0.54 8.34 -5.79
N TYR A 81 -0.12 7.74 -4.78
CA TYR A 81 -0.55 8.41 -3.55
C TYR A 81 0.63 8.88 -2.70
N HIS A 82 1.73 8.12 -2.65
CA HIS A 82 2.91 8.52 -1.88
C HIS A 82 3.55 9.82 -2.39
N LYS A 83 3.48 10.08 -3.70
CA LYS A 83 3.94 11.37 -4.28
C LYS A 83 3.07 12.55 -3.84
N LYS A 84 1.80 12.31 -3.51
CA LYS A 84 0.83 13.34 -3.11
C LYS A 84 0.77 13.53 -1.59
N SER A 85 0.85 12.42 -0.86
CA SER A 85 0.65 12.35 0.59
C SER A 85 1.58 11.28 1.19
N PRO A 86 2.90 11.54 1.23
CA PRO A 86 3.89 10.58 1.70
C PRO A 86 3.66 10.20 3.17
N ASP A 87 3.24 11.17 3.99
CA ASP A 87 2.95 10.96 5.40
C ASP A 87 1.76 10.00 5.58
N THR A 88 0.62 10.27 4.95
CA THR A 88 -0.59 9.42 5.07
C THR A 88 -0.33 7.98 4.64
N THR A 89 0.39 7.78 3.55
CA THR A 89 0.65 6.44 2.99
C THR A 89 1.67 5.63 3.80
N SER A 90 2.69 6.29 4.36
CA SER A 90 3.71 5.61 5.17
C SER A 90 3.16 5.10 6.51
N ARG A 91 2.12 5.76 7.02
CA ARG A 91 1.48 5.45 8.30
C ARG A 91 0.58 4.21 8.28
N VAL A 92 0.34 3.58 7.12
CA VAL A 92 -0.30 2.25 7.09
C VAL A 92 0.51 1.20 7.86
N SER A 93 1.84 1.39 7.95
CA SER A 93 2.70 0.58 8.83
C SER A 93 2.31 0.68 10.31
N GLU A 94 1.83 1.83 10.78
CA GLU A 94 1.35 2.01 12.17
C GLU A 94 0.06 1.20 12.41
N ILE A 95 -0.84 1.11 11.44
CA ILE A 95 -2.04 0.27 11.53
C ILE A 95 -1.64 -1.20 11.77
N ASN A 96 -0.65 -1.71 11.03
CA ASN A 96 -0.12 -3.06 11.22
C ASN A 96 0.39 -3.29 12.65
N VAL A 97 1.13 -2.33 13.22
CA VAL A 97 1.61 -2.41 14.60
C VAL A 97 0.45 -2.46 15.59
N MET A 98 -0.53 -1.58 15.45
CA MET A 98 -1.68 -1.54 16.37
C MET A 98 -2.53 -2.81 16.30
N LEU A 99 -2.72 -3.38 15.10
CA LEU A 99 -3.42 -4.66 14.94
C LEU A 99 -2.65 -5.82 15.59
N ARG A 100 -1.32 -5.84 15.49
CA ARG A 100 -0.47 -6.80 16.21
C ARG A 100 -0.63 -6.65 17.72
N ASP A 101 -0.65 -5.44 18.22
CA ASP A 101 -0.82 -5.18 19.65
C ASP A 101 -2.20 -5.63 20.13
N LEU A 102 -3.27 -5.37 19.38
CA LEU A 102 -4.61 -5.86 19.71
C LEU A 102 -4.68 -7.39 19.71
N HIS A 103 -4.06 -8.05 18.73
CA HIS A 103 -3.96 -9.51 18.67
C HIS A 103 -3.21 -10.08 19.88
N ASN A 104 -2.03 -9.53 20.19
CA ASN A 104 -1.18 -9.99 21.28
C ASN A 104 -1.84 -9.79 22.65
N ASN A 105 -2.59 -8.69 22.81
CA ASN A 105 -3.33 -8.38 24.02
C ASN A 105 -4.72 -9.04 24.08
N LYS A 106 -5.11 -9.78 23.02
CA LYS A 106 -6.44 -10.42 22.90
C LYS A 106 -7.58 -9.43 23.17
N LYS A 107 -7.54 -8.29 22.48
CA LYS A 107 -8.56 -7.24 22.59
C LYS A 107 -9.37 -7.13 21.32
N ALA A 108 -10.69 -7.19 21.46
CA ALA A 108 -11.60 -6.94 20.36
C ALA A 108 -11.60 -5.44 20.01
N PRO A 109 -11.83 -5.07 18.74
CA PRO A 109 -11.88 -3.68 18.34
C PRO A 109 -13.15 -3.03 18.88
N LYS A 110 -12.99 -1.92 19.60
CA LYS A 110 -14.07 -1.06 20.05
C LYS A 110 -14.69 -0.36 18.85
N ASN A 111 -16.01 -0.21 18.85
CA ASN A 111 -16.78 0.35 17.73
C ASN A 111 -16.42 -0.32 16.40
N LYS A 112 -16.36 -1.67 16.38
CA LYS A 112 -15.92 -2.46 15.22
C LYS A 112 -16.55 -1.98 13.90
N GLU A 113 -17.86 -1.78 13.87
CA GLU A 113 -18.57 -1.33 12.66
C GLU A 113 -18.07 0.03 12.13
N GLU A 114 -17.80 0.98 13.01
CA GLU A 114 -17.25 2.28 12.65
C GLU A 114 -15.83 2.15 12.09
N LEU A 115 -14.99 1.34 12.75
CA LEU A 115 -13.64 1.05 12.30
C LEU A 115 -13.62 0.41 10.91
N LEU A 116 -14.49 -0.58 10.66
CA LEU A 116 -14.64 -1.23 9.36
C LEU A 116 -15.02 -0.22 8.27
N ASN A 117 -16.00 0.64 8.56
CA ASN A 117 -16.45 1.68 7.64
C ASN A 117 -15.35 2.70 7.33
N LEU A 118 -14.56 3.12 8.32
CA LEU A 118 -13.46 4.05 8.11
C LEU A 118 -12.34 3.43 7.26
N ILE A 119 -11.98 2.17 7.51
CA ILE A 119 -10.97 1.46 6.70
C ILE A 119 -11.45 1.34 5.24
N GLN A 120 -12.74 1.08 5.01
CA GLN A 120 -13.30 1.03 3.66
C GLN A 120 -13.34 2.40 2.96
N LYS A 121 -13.60 3.48 3.70
CA LYS A 121 -13.47 4.83 3.13
C LYS A 121 -12.01 5.16 2.82
N PHE A 122 -11.08 4.78 3.69
CA PHE A 122 -9.64 4.98 3.47
C PHE A 122 -9.12 4.18 2.28
N SER A 123 -9.64 2.97 2.04
CA SER A 123 -9.28 2.19 0.85
C SER A 123 -9.73 2.90 -0.45
N SER A 124 -10.83 3.64 -0.40
CA SER A 124 -11.33 4.42 -1.54
C SER A 124 -10.52 5.70 -1.78
N ASP A 125 -10.12 6.39 -0.70
CA ASP A 125 -9.24 7.56 -0.73
C ASP A 125 -8.07 7.43 0.28
N PRO A 126 -6.94 6.83 -0.14
CA PRO A 126 -5.78 6.62 0.74
C PRO A 126 -4.96 7.89 1.04
N THR A 127 -5.43 9.06 0.60
CA THR A 127 -4.80 10.36 0.88
C THR A 127 -5.50 11.14 1.98
N ASP A 128 -6.70 10.70 2.40
CA ASP A 128 -7.46 11.36 3.45
C ASP A 128 -6.84 11.14 4.83
N GLN A 129 -6.14 12.16 5.32
CA GLN A 129 -5.50 12.16 6.63
C GLN A 129 -6.52 12.16 7.79
N LYS A 130 -7.71 12.74 7.59
CA LYS A 130 -8.73 12.80 8.63
C LYS A 130 -9.27 11.40 8.92
N ILE A 131 -9.61 10.65 7.87
CA ILE A 131 -10.06 9.26 8.01
C ILE A 131 -8.98 8.41 8.69
N LEU A 132 -7.73 8.56 8.26
CA LEU A 132 -6.61 7.82 8.87
C LEU A 132 -6.45 8.13 10.37
N ASN A 133 -6.58 9.40 10.76
CA ASN A 133 -6.52 9.79 12.17
C ASN A 133 -7.69 9.21 12.98
N GLU A 134 -8.90 9.18 12.43
CA GLU A 134 -10.06 8.55 13.08
C GLU A 134 -9.86 7.04 13.27
N ILE A 135 -9.27 6.34 12.28
CA ILE A 135 -8.86 4.94 12.41
C ILE A 135 -7.90 4.76 13.60
N PHE A 136 -6.88 5.61 13.71
CA PHE A 136 -5.93 5.53 14.81
C PHE A 136 -6.56 5.78 16.18
N VAL A 137 -7.49 6.73 16.28
CA VAL A 137 -8.23 6.96 17.53
C VAL A 137 -8.98 5.70 17.95
N LEU A 138 -9.73 5.06 17.06
CA LEU A 138 -10.50 3.85 17.39
C LEU A 138 -9.59 2.66 17.76
N LEU A 139 -8.49 2.46 17.03
CA LEU A 139 -7.51 1.42 17.36
C LEU A 139 -6.86 1.69 18.73
N GLN A 140 -6.54 2.94 19.04
CA GLN A 140 -5.94 3.33 20.32
C GLN A 140 -6.93 3.17 21.49
N GLU A 141 -8.20 3.53 21.29
CA GLU A 141 -9.24 3.30 22.28
C GLU A 141 -9.42 1.81 22.57
N SER A 142 -9.37 0.97 21.54
CA SER A 142 -9.43 -0.49 21.67
C SER A 142 -8.25 -1.08 22.45
N LEU A 143 -7.06 -0.46 22.32
CA LEU A 143 -5.88 -0.87 23.10
C LEU A 143 -5.97 -0.45 24.57
N ASN A 144 -6.69 0.64 24.86
CA ASN A 144 -6.79 1.21 26.21
C ASN A 144 -8.00 0.71 27.02
N SER A 145 -8.97 0.03 26.39
CA SER A 145 -10.08 -0.66 27.07
C SER A 145 -9.63 -1.96 27.71
#